data_AF-A0A1A8KE84-F1
#
_entry.id   AF-A0A1A8KE84-F1
#
_cell.length_a   1.000
_cell.length_b   1.000
_cell.length_c   1.000
_cell.angle_alpha   90.00
_cell.angle_beta   90.00
_cell.angle_gamma   90.00
#
_symmetry.space_group_name_H-M   'P 1'
#
loop_
_entity.id
_entity.type
_entity.pdbx_description
1 polymer ?
#
loop_
_entity_poly.entity_id
_entity_poly.type
_entity_poly.pdbx_seq_one_letter_code
_entity_poly.pdbx_strand_id
1 'polypeptide(L)'
;CWTTMALDLIAAPLPEAEFISRIHSHLCDTANQKKRHYESCSEEAAYTAVRTLIDLGVLLETRQMGGDLLGVSPLFQSSENRAKLHSFISQYLFN
;
A
#
# COMPACT_ATOMS: atom_id res chain seq x y z
N CYS A 1 2.34 8.24 4.93
CA CYS A 1 1.17 8.13 4.03
C CYS A 1 0.29 6.95 4.44
N TRP A 2 -1.00 6.99 4.11
CA TRP A 2 -2.00 5.97 4.42
C TRP A 2 -1.73 4.65 3.70
N THR A 3 -1.33 4.67 2.43
CA THR A 3 -1.03 3.44 1.67
C THR A 3 0.08 2.60 2.32
N THR A 4 1.15 3.23 2.82
CA THR A 4 2.24 2.50 3.48
C THR A 4 1.84 1.94 4.84
N MET A 5 0.91 2.60 5.56
CA MET A 5 0.33 2.04 6.79
C MET A 5 -0.55 0.83 6.51
N ALA A 6 -1.28 0.84 5.39
CA ALA A 6 -2.13 -0.28 4.98
C ALA A 6 -1.32 -1.58 4.78
N LEU A 7 -0.05 -1.49 4.39
CA LEU A 7 0.83 -2.66 4.23
C LEU A 7 1.01 -3.46 5.53
N ASP A 8 0.89 -2.83 6.71
CA ASP A 8 0.94 -3.53 7.99
C ASP A 8 -0.35 -4.32 8.30
N LEU A 9 -1.44 -4.01 7.60
CA LEU A 9 -2.78 -4.55 7.87
C LEU A 9 -3.22 -5.58 6.82
N ILE A 10 -2.56 -5.62 5.67
CA ILE A 10 -2.89 -6.54 4.58
C ILE A 10 -2.17 -7.87 4.77
N ALA A 11 -2.94 -8.94 4.94
CA ALA A 11 -2.43 -10.31 4.91
C ALA A 11 -2.14 -10.73 3.47
N ALA A 12 -0.95 -10.41 2.97
CA ALA A 12 -0.43 -10.82 1.67
C ALA A 12 0.19 -12.24 1.73
N PRO A 13 0.30 -12.98 0.60
CA PRO A 13 -0.01 -12.56 -0.77
C PRO A 13 -1.50 -12.64 -1.13
N LEU A 14 -1.97 -11.74 -1.99
CA LEU A 14 -3.36 -11.66 -2.47
C LEU A 14 -3.40 -11.40 -3.98
N PRO A 15 -4.49 -11.75 -4.69
CA PRO A 15 -4.71 -11.29 -6.06
C PRO A 15 -4.64 -9.76 -6.14
N GLU A 16 -4.09 -9.21 -7.24
CA GLU A 16 -3.89 -7.76 -7.38
C GLU A 16 -5.17 -6.95 -7.17
N ALA A 17 -6.29 -7.39 -7.77
CA ALA A 17 -7.58 -6.73 -7.62
C ALA A 17 -8.06 -6.69 -6.15
N GLU A 18 -7.85 -7.78 -5.40
CA GLU A 18 -8.18 -7.82 -3.98
C GLU A 18 -7.25 -6.92 -3.16
N PHE A 19 -5.96 -6.90 -3.50
CA PHE A 19 -4.97 -6.04 -2.86
C PHE A 19 -5.34 -4.56 -3.03
N ILE A 20 -5.64 -4.13 -4.27
CA ILE A 20 -6.10 -2.77 -4.57
C ILE A 20 -7.38 -2.45 -3.81
N SER A 21 -8.35 -3.36 -3.79
CA SER A 21 -9.61 -3.17 -3.07
C SER A 21 -9.38 -2.96 -1.57
N ARG A 22 -8.45 -3.70 -0.95
CA ARG A 22 -8.10 -3.54 0.47
C ARG A 22 -7.38 -2.22 0.75
N ILE A 23 -6.45 -1.82 -0.12
CA ILE A 23 -5.81 -0.50 -0.05
C ILE A 23 -6.87 0.60 -0.12
N HIS A 24 -7.72 0.57 -1.14
CA HIS A 24 -8.76 1.57 -1.36
C HIS A 24 -9.70 1.68 -0.15
N SER A 25 -10.19 0.55 0.39
CA SER A 25 -11.00 0.53 1.61
C SER A 25 -10.30 1.21 2.77
N HIS A 26 -9.01 0.90 3.00
CA HIS A 26 -8.23 1.53 4.06
C HIS A 26 -8.09 3.05 3.86
N LEU A 27 -7.89 3.51 2.63
CA LEU A 27 -7.81 4.94 2.33
C LEU A 27 -9.14 5.64 2.62
N CYS A 28 -10.27 5.06 2.20
CA CYS A 28 -11.60 5.62 2.48
C CYS A 28 -11.89 5.67 3.98
N ASP A 29 -11.63 4.57 4.71
CA ASP A 29 -11.82 4.51 6.16
C ASP A 29 -10.98 5.56 6.88
N THR A 30 -9.72 5.71 6.48
CA THR A 30 -8.80 6.67 7.08
C THR A 30 -9.20 8.11 6.74
N ALA A 31 -9.65 8.39 5.52
CA ALA A 31 -10.15 9.70 5.10
C ALA A 31 -11.38 10.10 5.92
N ASN A 32 -12.33 9.18 6.11
CA ASN A 32 -13.54 9.39 6.90
C ASN A 32 -13.21 9.68 8.38
N GLN A 33 -12.20 9.01 8.95
CA GLN A 33 -11.79 9.20 10.34
C GLN A 33 -10.98 10.48 10.57
N LYS A 34 -9.99 10.76 9.70
CA LYS A 34 -8.96 11.76 9.97
C LYS A 34 -9.24 13.12 9.31
N LYS A 35 -10.15 13.22 8.34
CA LYS A 35 -10.48 14.46 7.58
C LYS A 35 -9.24 15.25 7.09
N ARG A 36 -8.11 14.59 6.82
CA ARG A 36 -6.89 15.28 6.35
C ARG A 36 -6.92 15.44 4.84
N HIS A 37 -6.49 16.60 4.34
CA HIS A 37 -6.62 16.99 2.93
C HIS A 37 -5.44 16.60 2.03
N TYR A 38 -4.36 16.05 2.58
CA TYR A 38 -3.12 15.82 1.82
C TYR A 38 -3.08 14.49 1.06
N GLU A 39 -3.93 13.54 1.42
CA GLU A 39 -3.92 12.19 0.85
C GLU A 39 -5.27 11.89 0.19
N SER A 40 -5.24 11.37 -1.04
CA SER A 40 -6.45 10.96 -1.77
C SER A 40 -6.91 9.57 -1.32
N CYS A 41 -8.22 9.34 -1.41
CA CYS A 41 -8.84 8.03 -1.24
C CYS A 41 -9.59 7.54 -2.48
N SER A 42 -9.36 8.15 -3.65
CA SER A 42 -9.93 7.68 -4.92
C SER A 42 -9.38 6.31 -5.34
N GLU A 43 -10.16 5.56 -6.11
CA GLU A 43 -9.74 4.26 -6.67
C GLU A 43 -8.48 4.39 -7.54
N GLU A 44 -8.39 5.45 -8.36
CA GLU A 44 -7.22 5.72 -9.21
C GLU A 44 -5.95 5.96 -8.37
N ALA A 45 -6.09 6.57 -7.20
CA ALA A 45 -4.98 6.79 -6.29
C ALA A 45 -4.54 5.47 -5.64
N ALA A 46 -5.48 4.59 -5.27
CA ALA A 46 -5.17 3.26 -4.77
C ALA A 46 -4.42 2.44 -5.83
N TYR A 47 -4.92 2.41 -7.07
CA TYR A 47 -4.27 1.74 -8.21
C TYR A 47 -2.85 2.28 -8.45
N THR A 48 -2.72 3.61 -8.58
CA THR A 48 -1.43 4.28 -8.81
C THR A 48 -0.44 3.97 -7.69
N ALA A 49 -0.90 3.95 -6.44
CA ALA A 49 -0.05 3.66 -5.30
C ALA A 49 0.43 2.20 -5.31
N VAL A 50 -0.45 1.23 -5.61
CA VAL A 50 -0.06 -0.18 -5.74
C VAL A 50 0.97 -0.36 -6.86
N ARG A 51 0.72 0.22 -8.05
CA ARG A 51 1.67 0.16 -9.18
C ARG A 51 3.02 0.77 -8.82
N THR A 52 3.02 1.92 -8.16
CA THR A 52 4.24 2.58 -7.69
C THR A 52 5.02 1.69 -6.71
N LEU A 53 4.32 1.02 -5.78
CA LEU A 53 4.97 0.12 -4.82
C LEU A 53 5.55 -1.13 -5.49
N ILE A 54 4.96 -1.61 -6.59
CA ILE A 54 5.54 -2.67 -7.43
C ILE A 54 6.81 -2.17 -8.11
N ASP A 55 6.74 -1.00 -8.77
CA ASP A 55 7.86 -0.43 -9.53
C ASP A 55 9.07 -0.10 -8.62
N LEU A 56 8.81 0.24 -7.34
CA LEU A 56 9.84 0.46 -6.31
C LEU A 56 10.32 -0.83 -5.62
N GLY A 57 9.77 -2.00 -5.98
CA GLY A 57 10.15 -3.29 -5.39
C GLY A 57 9.68 -3.50 -3.94
N VAL A 58 8.72 -2.71 -3.47
CA VAL A 58 8.06 -2.91 -2.17
C VAL A 58 7.09 -4.08 -2.24
N LEU A 59 6.36 -4.18 -3.35
CA LEU A 59 5.51 -5.31 -3.69
C LEU A 59 6.15 -6.16 -4.78
N LEU A 60 5.88 -7.45 -4.76
CA LEU A 60 6.32 -8.40 -5.78
C LEU A 60 5.13 -9.14 -6.37
N GLU A 61 5.08 -9.18 -7.69
CA GLU A 61 4.17 -10.02 -8.46
C GLU A 61 4.74 -11.44 -8.53
N THR A 62 3.99 -12.42 -8.03
CA THR A 62 4.33 -13.83 -8.13
C THR A 62 3.33 -14.50 -9.06
N ARG A 63 3.81 -14.96 -10.23
CA ARG A 63 3.02 -15.75 -11.17
C ARG A 63 2.66 -17.09 -10.56
N GLN A 64 1.37 -17.34 -10.35
CA GLN A 64 0.85 -18.65 -9.99
C GLN A 64 -0.13 -19.16 -11.04
N MET A 65 -0.38 -20.47 -11.02
CA MET A 65 -1.23 -21.17 -12.00
C MET A 65 -2.69 -20.65 -12.03
N GLY A 66 -3.10 -19.88 -11.02
CA GLY A 66 -4.44 -19.27 -10.90
C GLY A 66 -4.47 -17.74 -10.98
N GLY A 67 -3.38 -17.08 -11.38
CA GLY A 67 -3.28 -15.63 -11.49
C GLY A 67 -2.05 -15.04 -10.78
N ASP A 68 -1.78 -13.77 -11.05
CA ASP A 68 -0.69 -13.03 -10.42
C ASP A 68 -1.09 -12.62 -9.00
N LEU A 69 -0.28 -13.03 -8.02
CA LEU A 69 -0.44 -12.65 -6.61
C LEU A 69 0.55 -11.56 -6.26
N LEU A 70 0.08 -10.54 -5.55
CA LEU A 70 0.90 -9.50 -4.95
C LEU A 70 1.27 -9.87 -3.51
N GLY A 71 2.58 -10.00 -3.28
CA GLY A 71 3.19 -10.16 -1.96
C GLY A 71 4.01 -8.94 -1.57
N VAL A 72 4.21 -8.75 -0.28
CA VAL A 72 5.23 -7.80 0.21
C VAL A 72 6.61 -8.41 0.01
N SER A 73 7.54 -7.66 -0.58
CA SER A 73 8.88 -8.16 -0.85
C SER A 73 9.62 -8.52 0.44
N PRO A 74 10.57 -9.47 0.44
CA PRO A 74 11.25 -9.93 1.65
C PRO A 74 11.86 -8.80 2.48
N LEU A 75 12.38 -7.75 1.83
CA LEU A 75 12.94 -6.59 2.50
C LEU A 75 11.89 -5.86 3.34
N PHE A 76 10.65 -5.76 2.85
CA PHE A 76 9.54 -5.08 3.50
C PHE A 76 8.63 -6.00 4.32
N GLN A 77 8.97 -7.30 4.45
CA GLN A 77 8.35 -8.15 5.47
C GLN A 77 8.76 -7.72 6.88
N SER A 78 9.94 -7.13 7.04
CA SER A 78 10.36 -6.46 8.28
C SER A 78 9.53 -5.21 8.55
N SER A 79 8.90 -5.16 9.73
CA SER A 79 8.16 -3.99 10.20
C SER A 79 9.04 -2.75 10.30
N GLU A 80 10.34 -2.90 10.61
CA GLU A 80 11.29 -1.79 10.67
C GLU A 80 11.46 -1.13 9.29
N ASN A 81 11.58 -1.92 8.23
CA ASN A 81 11.75 -1.38 6.89
C ASN A 81 10.46 -0.73 6.37
N ARG A 82 9.29 -1.25 6.75
CA ARG A 82 8.00 -0.58 6.48
C ARG A 82 7.88 0.74 7.24
N ALA A 83 8.30 0.78 8.50
CA ALA A 83 8.33 2.00 9.31
C ALA A 83 9.29 3.05 8.72
N LYS A 84 10.48 2.64 8.25
CA LYS A 84 11.44 3.52 7.57
C LYS A 84 10.83 4.12 6.30
N LEU A 85 10.21 3.30 5.46
CA LEU A 85 9.51 3.76 4.25
C LEU A 85 8.39 4.75 4.59
N HIS A 86 7.55 4.41 5.57
CA HIS A 86 6.47 5.28 6.02
C HIS A 86 6.99 6.64 6.51
N SER A 87 8.05 6.63 7.32
CA SER A 87 8.70 7.85 7.83
C SER A 87 9.27 8.71 6.68
N PHE A 88 9.98 8.07 5.75
CA PHE A 88 10.57 8.72 4.58
C PHE A 88 9.53 9.41 3.68
N ILE A 89 8.33 8.85 3.52
CA ILE A 89 7.27 9.51 2.75
C ILE A 89 6.61 10.61 3.60
N SER A 90 6.39 10.36 4.89
CA SER A 90 5.62 11.26 5.75
C SER A 90 6.32 12.60 6.01
N GLN A 91 7.66 12.65 5.96
CA GLN A 91 8.41 13.93 6.03
C GLN A 91 8.09 14.90 4.89
N TYR A 92 7.51 14.45 3.78
CA TYR A 92 7.11 15.32 2.67
C TYR A 92 5.63 15.68 2.66
N LEU A 93 4.80 15.00 3.47
CA LEU A 93 3.35 15.19 3.53
C LEU A 93 2.91 16.14 4.65
N PHE A 94 3.72 16.26 5.71
CA PHE A 94 3.37 17.01 6.92
C PHE A 94 4.33 18.16 7.22
N ASN A 95 4.95 18.73 6.17
CA ASN A 95 5.67 20.00 6.30
C ASN A 95 4.70 21.17 6.46
#